data_AF-A0A3D4EHX8-F1
#
_entry.id   AF-A0A3D4EHX8-F1
#
_cell.length_a   1.000
_cell.length_b   1.000
_cell.length_c   1.000
_cell.angle_alpha   90.00
_cell.angle_beta   90.00
_cell.angle_gamma   90.00
#
_symmetry.space_group_name_H-M   'P 1'
#
loop_
_entity.id
_entity.type
_entity.pdbx_description
1 polymer ?
#
loop_
_entity_poly.entity_id
_entity_poly.type
_entity_poly.pdbx_seq_one_letter_code
_entity_poly.pdbx_strand_id
1 'polypeptide(L)'
;DFRNTIIVMTSNIGAKAMTEGRRRLGFSQAEGQQAADAELKERVNEELRRTFKPEFLNRIDDTIIFHRLTRPEIRSITQRMIHTVAGRFEELGMNLSVPESVIDALAEKGYDEKFGARPLRRTIQSLIE
;
A
#
# COMPACT_ATOMS: atom_id res chain seq x y z
N ASP A 1 -29.24 9.38 8.66
CA ASP A 1 -29.72 8.56 7.53
C ASP A 1 -28.53 8.28 6.63
N PHE A 2 -28.17 7.01 6.42
CA PHE A 2 -26.98 6.57 5.66
C PHE A 2 -27.35 5.76 4.41
N ARG A 3 -28.61 5.84 3.94
CA ARG A 3 -29.12 5.01 2.84
C ARG A 3 -28.34 5.14 1.52
N ASN A 4 -27.70 6.30 1.28
CA ASN A 4 -26.90 6.55 0.08
C ASN A 4 -25.43 6.87 0.43
N THR A 5 -24.87 6.19 1.43
CA THR A 5 -23.49 6.42 1.88
C THR A 5 -22.70 5.12 1.88
N ILE A 6 -21.51 5.14 1.25
CA ILE A 6 -20.53 4.07 1.40
C ILE A 6 -19.72 4.35 2.67
N ILE A 7 -19.76 3.43 3.63
CA ILE A 7 -18.97 3.51 4.85
C ILE A 7 -17.71 2.68 4.66
N VAL A 8 -16.55 3.36 4.67
CA VAL A 8 -15.24 2.69 4.62
C VAL A 8 -14.59 2.78 5.98
N MET A 9 -14.17 1.63 6.51
CA MET A 9 -13.45 1.52 7.77
C MET A 9 -12.08 0.88 7.50
N THR A 10 -11.04 1.44 8.11
CA THR A 10 -9.67 0.92 7.97
C THR A 10 -9.10 0.61 9.35
N SER A 11 -8.41 -0.51 9.48
CA SER A 11 -7.74 -0.91 10.72
C SER A 11 -6.34 -1.43 10.41
N ASN A 12 -5.42 -1.28 11.37
CA ASN A 12 -4.07 -1.86 11.29
C ASN A 12 -4.02 -3.32 11.80
N ILE A 13 -5.17 -3.94 12.09
CA ILE A 13 -5.25 -5.36 12.48
C ILE A 13 -4.65 -6.22 11.37
N GLY A 14 -3.83 -7.22 11.75
CA GLY A 14 -3.15 -8.08 10.79
C GLY A 14 -1.81 -7.53 10.26
N ALA A 15 -1.43 -6.28 10.55
CA ALA A 15 -0.16 -5.70 10.08
C ALA A 15 1.08 -6.49 10.56
N LYS A 16 1.02 -7.10 11.75
CA LYS A 16 2.07 -7.99 12.27
C LYS A 16 2.15 -9.30 11.48
N ALA A 17 1.01 -9.96 11.23
CA ALA A 17 0.94 -11.20 10.45
C ALA A 17 1.50 -11.01 9.03
N MET A 18 1.22 -9.86 8.42
CA MET A 18 1.77 -9.46 7.11
C MET A 18 3.29 -9.22 7.09
N THR A 19 3.90 -8.95 8.25
CA THR A 19 5.34 -8.67 8.36
C THR A 19 6.14 -9.93 8.68
N GLU A 20 5.56 -10.86 9.43
CA GLU A 20 6.24 -12.06 9.92
C GLU A 20 6.13 -13.27 8.98
N GLY A 21 5.08 -13.35 8.15
CA GLY A 21 4.83 -14.48 7.25
C GLY A 21 5.94 -14.77 6.23
N ARG A 22 6.83 -13.80 5.95
CA ARG A 22 7.94 -13.96 4.99
C ARG A 22 9.20 -14.62 5.57
N ARG A 23 9.35 -14.75 6.89
CA ARG A 23 10.58 -15.33 7.48
C ARG A 23 10.81 -16.81 7.14
N ARG A 24 9.86 -17.49 6.48
CA ARG A 24 9.93 -18.94 6.17
C ARG A 24 10.17 -19.31 4.70
N LEU A 25 10.17 -18.38 3.74
CA LEU A 25 10.12 -18.74 2.31
C LEU A 25 11.47 -18.57 1.61
N GLY A 26 12.34 -19.56 1.82
CA GLY A 26 13.56 -19.78 1.05
C GLY A 26 13.41 -20.70 -0.17
N PHE A 27 12.21 -21.19 -0.51
CA PHE A 27 12.03 -22.13 -1.62
C PHE A 27 10.69 -21.95 -2.35
N SER A 28 10.75 -21.90 -3.69
CA SER A 28 9.67 -21.91 -4.70
C SER A 28 8.77 -20.66 -4.81
N GLN A 29 8.96 -19.90 -5.89
CA GLN A 29 8.41 -18.55 -6.07
C GLN A 29 7.15 -18.48 -6.98
N ALA A 30 6.56 -19.60 -7.39
CA ALA A 30 5.45 -19.60 -8.36
C ALA A 30 4.17 -20.33 -7.92
N GLU A 31 4.24 -21.39 -7.11
CA GLU A 31 3.05 -22.15 -6.67
C GLU A 31 2.54 -21.76 -5.27
N GLY A 32 3.25 -20.87 -4.55
CA GLY A 32 2.99 -20.58 -3.13
C GLY A 32 2.16 -19.31 -2.83
N GLN A 33 1.87 -18.46 -3.82
CA GLN A 33 1.23 -17.16 -3.56
C GLN A 33 -0.23 -17.29 -3.11
N GLN A 34 -1.02 -18.14 -3.78
CA GLN A 34 -2.43 -18.35 -3.41
C GLN A 34 -2.57 -18.98 -2.02
N ALA A 35 -1.68 -19.92 -1.68
CA ALA A 35 -1.66 -20.54 -0.36
C ALA A 35 -1.28 -19.53 0.72
N ALA A 36 -0.29 -18.67 0.46
CA ALA A 36 0.11 -17.60 1.38
C ALA A 36 -0.99 -16.55 1.59
N ASP A 37 -1.74 -16.20 0.54
CA ASP A 37 -2.84 -15.23 0.62
C ASP A 37 -4.02 -15.82 1.42
N ALA A 38 -4.33 -17.10 1.23
CA ALA A 38 -5.36 -17.80 2.00
C ALA A 38 -4.98 -17.89 3.50
N GLU A 39 -3.73 -18.25 3.81
CA GLU A 39 -3.22 -18.30 5.18
C GLU A 39 -3.24 -16.90 5.84
N LEU A 40 -2.84 -15.86 5.10
CA LEU A 40 -2.91 -14.49 5.60
C LEU A 40 -4.36 -14.07 5.89
N LYS A 41 -5.29 -14.41 5.00
CA LYS A 41 -6.71 -14.10 5.16
C LYS A 41 -7.31 -14.76 6.40
N GLU A 42 -6.96 -16.02 6.65
CA GLU A 42 -7.38 -16.75 7.84
C GLU A 42 -6.87 -16.07 9.12
N ARG A 43 -5.57 -15.78 9.19
CA ARG A 43 -4.96 -15.09 10.35
C ARG A 43 -5.58 -13.71 10.62
N VAL A 44 -5.85 -12.93 9.55
CA VAL A 44 -6.50 -11.62 9.70
C VAL A 44 -7.93 -11.77 10.22
N ASN A 45 -8.69 -12.75 9.73
CA ASN A 45 -10.05 -13.03 10.19
C ASN A 45 -10.10 -13.47 11.66
N GLU A 46 -9.15 -14.28 12.11
CA GLU A 46 -9.03 -14.66 13.53
C GLU A 46 -8.79 -13.42 14.41
N GLU A 47 -7.86 -12.56 14.03
CA GLU A 47 -7.55 -11.34 14.78
C GLU A 47 -8.73 -10.34 14.77
N LEU A 48 -9.49 -10.26 13.67
CA LEU A 48 -10.72 -9.47 13.61
C LEU A 48 -11.77 -10.00 14.59
N ARG A 49 -12.00 -11.31 14.64
CA ARG A 49 -12.95 -11.95 15.58
C ARG A 49 -12.54 -11.81 17.04
N ARG A 50 -11.23 -11.74 17.32
CA ARG A 50 -10.70 -11.47 18.66
C ARG A 50 -10.86 -10.01 19.07
N THR A 51 -10.77 -9.09 18.12
CA THR A 51 -10.79 -7.65 18.40
C THR A 51 -12.20 -7.08 18.42
N PHE A 52 -13.07 -7.53 17.51
CA PHE A 52 -14.43 -7.01 17.36
C PHE A 52 -15.48 -8.04 17.72
N LYS A 53 -16.60 -7.57 18.27
CA LYS A 53 -17.73 -8.44 18.59
C LYS A 53 -18.43 -8.94 17.32
N PRO A 54 -19.03 -10.15 17.33
CA PRO A 54 -19.72 -10.70 16.17
C PRO A 54 -20.83 -9.80 15.62
N GLU A 55 -21.55 -9.07 16.48
CA GLU A 55 -22.64 -8.20 16.04
C GLU A 55 -22.15 -7.04 15.16
N PHE A 56 -20.93 -6.56 15.40
CA PHE A 56 -20.31 -5.54 14.58
C PHE A 56 -19.83 -6.10 13.25
N LEU A 57 -19.16 -7.27 13.28
CA LEU A 57 -18.68 -7.93 12.06
C LEU A 57 -19.82 -8.32 11.12
N ASN A 58 -20.96 -8.72 11.67
CA ASN A 58 -22.18 -9.03 10.90
C ASN A 58 -22.82 -7.79 10.22
N ARG A 59 -22.30 -6.58 10.44
CA ARG A 59 -22.71 -5.34 9.77
C ARG A 59 -21.73 -4.88 8.70
N ILE A 60 -20.68 -5.66 8.46
CA ILE A 60 -19.70 -5.40 7.41
C ILE A 60 -20.02 -6.36 6.27
N ASP A 61 -20.36 -5.80 5.10
CA ASP A 61 -20.70 -6.61 3.93
C ASP A 61 -19.45 -7.33 3.38
N ASP A 62 -18.33 -6.61 3.25
CA ASP A 62 -17.08 -7.13 2.70
C ASP A 62 -15.86 -6.67 3.49
N THR A 63 -14.86 -7.56 3.60
CA THR A 63 -13.55 -7.24 4.20
C THR A 63 -12.45 -7.36 3.16
N ILE A 64 -11.75 -6.26 2.92
CA ILE A 64 -10.63 -6.18 1.97
C ILE A 64 -9.31 -6.18 2.73
N ILE A 65 -8.42 -7.11 2.37
CA ILE A 65 -7.07 -7.19 2.93
C ILE A 65 -6.10 -6.51 1.96
N PHE A 66 -5.39 -5.49 2.44
CA PHE A 66 -4.38 -4.79 1.65
C PHE A 66 -3.07 -5.56 1.69
N HIS A 67 -2.52 -5.89 0.52
CA HIS A 67 -1.21 -6.50 0.39
C HIS A 67 -0.10 -5.43 0.41
N ARG A 68 1.13 -5.86 0.70
CA ARG A 68 2.29 -4.96 0.61
C ARG A 68 2.51 -4.59 -0.85
N LEU A 69 2.86 -3.33 -1.09
CA LEU A 69 3.19 -2.84 -2.42
C LEU A 69 4.44 -3.57 -2.96
N THR A 70 4.34 -4.01 -4.19
CA THR A 70 5.43 -4.54 -5.00
C THR A 70 6.28 -3.39 -5.56
N ARG A 71 7.52 -3.69 -5.97
CA ARG A 71 8.42 -2.70 -6.60
C ARG A 71 7.78 -1.99 -7.82
N PRO A 72 7.10 -2.70 -8.74
CA PRO A 72 6.40 -2.05 -9.86
C PRO A 72 5.28 -1.11 -9.41
N GLU A 73 4.51 -1.47 -8.37
CA GLU A 73 3.45 -0.62 -7.83
C GLU A 73 4.01 0.65 -7.18
N ILE A 74 5.11 0.54 -6.43
CA ILE A 74 5.82 1.68 -5.84
C ILE A 74 6.32 2.63 -6.92
N ARG A 75 6.91 2.09 -7.99
CA ARG A 75 7.35 2.87 -9.16
C ARG A 75 6.18 3.62 -9.79
N SER A 76 5.06 2.93 -10.03
CA SER A 76 3.84 3.55 -10.57
C SER A 76 3.32 4.68 -9.66
N ILE A 77 3.30 4.46 -8.34
CA ILE A 77 2.93 5.49 -7.37
C ILE A 77 3.86 6.70 -7.47
N THR A 78 5.17 6.47 -7.53
CA THR A 78 6.19 7.52 -7.67
C THR A 78 5.95 8.36 -8.93
N GLN A 79 5.69 7.70 -10.06
CA GLN A 79 5.41 8.37 -11.33
C GLN A 79 4.15 9.26 -11.25
N ARG A 80 3.05 8.78 -10.65
CA ARG A 80 1.84 9.61 -10.46
C ARG A 80 2.08 10.81 -9.56
N MET A 81 2.91 10.66 -8.53
CA MET A 81 3.27 11.75 -7.63
C MET A 81 4.10 12.81 -8.35
N ILE A 82 5.05 12.41 -9.20
CA ILE A 82 5.83 13.33 -10.04
C ILE A 82 4.91 14.06 -11.02
N HIS A 83 3.93 13.38 -11.65
CA HIS A 83 2.95 14.04 -12.50
C HIS A 83 2.13 15.11 -11.76
N THR A 84 1.85 14.89 -10.47
CA THR A 84 1.17 15.89 -9.62
C THR A 84 2.07 17.09 -9.30
N VAL A 85 3.39 16.88 -9.21
CA VAL A 85 4.37 17.98 -9.10
C VAL A 85 4.47 18.73 -10.42
N ALA A 86 4.56 18.01 -11.55
CA ALA A 86 4.66 18.60 -12.88
C ALA A 86 3.49 19.55 -13.18
N GLY A 87 2.25 19.15 -12.85
CA GLY A 87 1.08 20.04 -13.01
C GLY A 87 1.19 21.36 -12.24
N ARG A 88 1.82 21.37 -11.06
CA ARG A 88 2.07 22.60 -10.29
C ARG A 88 3.13 23.49 -10.93
N PHE A 89 4.12 22.91 -11.61
CA PHE A 89 5.09 23.68 -12.40
C PHE A 89 4.45 24.26 -13.67
N GLU A 90 3.55 23.52 -14.32
CA GLU A 90 2.82 23.99 -15.50
C GLU A 90 1.93 25.20 -15.17
N GLU A 91 1.28 25.21 -14.01
CA GLU A 91 0.53 26.37 -13.50
C GLU A 91 1.42 27.64 -13.34
N LEU A 92 2.72 27.46 -13.14
CA LEU A 92 3.72 28.53 -13.06
C LEU A 92 4.37 28.85 -14.42
N GLY A 93 3.91 28.22 -15.51
CA GLY A 93 4.47 28.37 -16.85
C GLY A 93 5.80 27.65 -17.07
N MET A 94 6.14 26.68 -16.21
CA MET A 94 7.36 25.88 -16.30
C MET A 94 7.02 24.43 -16.70
N ASN A 95 7.93 23.79 -17.46
CA ASN A 95 7.81 22.37 -17.80
C ASN A 95 8.80 21.55 -16.98
N LEU A 96 8.30 20.56 -16.24
CA LEU A 96 9.12 19.63 -15.46
C LEU A 96 9.29 18.31 -16.22
N SER A 97 10.49 18.06 -16.73
CA SER A 97 10.86 16.78 -17.33
C SER A 97 11.74 15.98 -16.37
N VAL A 98 11.29 14.76 -16.02
CA VAL A 98 12.00 13.86 -15.10
C VAL A 98 12.36 12.56 -15.84
N PRO A 99 13.65 12.21 -15.98
CA PRO A 99 14.06 10.95 -16.60
C PRO A 99 13.56 9.73 -15.82
N GLU A 100 13.25 8.64 -16.52
CA GLU A 100 12.80 7.38 -15.90
C GLU A 100 13.77 6.85 -14.83
N SER A 101 15.08 7.03 -15.03
CA SER A 101 16.11 6.64 -14.05
C SER A 101 16.00 7.39 -12.72
N VAL A 102 15.51 8.64 -12.75
CA VAL A 102 15.24 9.43 -11.55
C VAL A 102 13.98 8.93 -10.86
N ILE A 103 12.95 8.53 -11.61
CA ILE A 103 11.74 7.91 -11.05
C ILE A 103 12.10 6.61 -10.32
N ASP A 104 12.96 5.78 -10.92
CA ASP A 104 13.43 4.54 -10.31
C ASP A 104 14.21 4.83 -9.01
N ALA A 105 15.15 5.78 -9.05
CA ALA A 105 15.93 6.17 -7.86
C ALA A 105 15.04 6.73 -6.73
N LEU A 106 14.01 7.49 -7.06
CA LEU A 106 13.05 8.02 -6.08
C LEU A 106 12.18 6.93 -5.48
N ALA A 107 11.72 5.98 -6.32
CA ALA A 107 10.94 4.84 -5.89
C ALA A 107 11.74 3.96 -4.90
N GLU A 108 13.02 3.71 -5.18
CA GLU A 108 13.89 2.97 -4.27
C GLU A 108 14.16 3.72 -2.97
N LYS A 109 14.46 5.02 -3.05
CA LYS A 109 14.82 5.82 -1.86
C LYS A 109 13.63 6.14 -0.96
N GLY A 110 12.42 6.27 -1.52
CA GLY A 110 11.22 6.58 -0.75
C GLY A 110 10.38 5.36 -0.36
N TYR A 111 10.80 4.16 -0.73
CA TYR A 111 10.21 2.93 -0.22
C TYR A 111 10.85 2.49 1.09
N ASP A 112 10.01 2.16 2.06
CA ASP A 112 10.43 1.54 3.31
C ASP A 112 9.60 0.28 3.56
N GLU A 113 10.24 -0.83 3.97
CA GLU A 113 9.53 -2.09 4.18
C GLU A 113 8.51 -2.07 5.33
N LYS A 114 8.65 -1.14 6.29
CA LYS A 114 7.74 -0.95 7.43
C LYS A 114 6.69 0.10 7.14
N PHE A 115 7.08 1.18 6.44
CA PHE A 115 6.20 2.33 6.20
C PHE A 115 5.61 2.37 4.78
N GLY A 116 5.98 1.44 3.90
CA GLY A 116 5.54 1.35 2.52
C GLY A 116 5.94 2.57 1.70
N ALA A 117 5.03 3.04 0.86
CA ALA A 117 5.18 4.23 0.02
C ALA A 117 5.07 5.57 0.78
N ARG A 118 4.80 5.57 2.10
CA ARG A 118 4.56 6.81 2.87
C ARG A 118 5.71 7.83 2.79
N PRO A 119 7.00 7.42 2.83
CA PRO A 119 8.11 8.37 2.73
C PRO A 119 8.24 9.02 1.34
N LEU A 120 7.68 8.43 0.26
CA LEU A 120 7.84 8.92 -1.11
C LEU A 120 7.50 10.39 -1.26
N ARG A 121 6.41 10.86 -0.62
CA ARG A 121 6.01 12.27 -0.72
C ARG A 121 7.10 13.21 -0.24
N ARG A 122 7.70 12.89 0.91
CA ARG A 122 8.77 13.68 1.51
C ARG A 122 10.03 13.61 0.67
N THR A 123 10.36 12.44 0.12
CA THR A 123 11.52 12.25 -0.75
C THR A 123 11.39 13.06 -2.05
N ILE A 124 10.22 13.02 -2.69
CA ILE A 124 9.93 13.78 -3.91
C ILE A 124 10.01 15.28 -3.61
N GLN A 125 9.35 15.74 -2.55
CA GLN A 125 9.40 17.15 -2.16
C GLN A 125 10.85 17.59 -1.91
N SER A 126 11.62 16.86 -1.11
CA SER A 126 13.00 17.25 -0.77
C SER A 126 14.00 17.23 -1.94
N LEU A 127 13.72 16.51 -3.02
CA LEU A 127 14.67 16.30 -4.12
C LEU A 127 14.24 16.99 -5.42
N ILE A 128 12.98 17.41 -5.53
CA ILE A 128 12.43 18.04 -6.74
C ILE A 128 11.85 19.43 -6.45
N GLU A 129 11.23 19.66 -5.28
CA GLU A 129 10.63 20.95 -4.88
C GLU A 129 11.58 21.77 -4.00
#